data_AF-F3GEP6-F1
#
_entry.id   AF-F3GEP6-F1
#
_cell.length_a   1.000
_cell.length_b   1.000
_cell.length_c   1.000
_cell.angle_alpha   90.00
_cell.angle_beta   90.00
_cell.angle_gamma   90.00
#
_symmetry.space_group_name_H-M   'P 1'
#
loop_
_entity.id
_entity.type
_entity.pdbx_description
1 polymer ?
#
loop_
_entity_poly.entity_id
_entity_poly.type
_entity_poly.pdbx_seq_one_letter_code
_entity_poly.pdbx_strand_id
1 'polypeptide(L)'
;MFLGIDCGTQGTKVLVLDTERGTVLGEGSAPHSLISDHNGRREQDVQQWLDALQQATRDALAAAGAFPASRFRASASRASNMVW
;
A
#
# COMPACT_ATOMS: atom_id res chain seq x y z
N MET A 1 -3.19 -7.17 14.34
CA MET A 1 -2.88 -6.08 13.41
C MET A 1 -3.05 -6.57 11.98
N PHE A 2 -3.40 -5.68 11.07
CA PHE A 2 -3.57 -5.96 9.66
C PHE A 2 -2.78 -4.97 8.83
N LEU A 3 -2.42 -5.37 7.61
CA LEU A 3 -1.81 -4.51 6.62
C LEU A 3 -2.86 -4.20 5.54
N GLY A 4 -3.25 -2.93 5.41
CA GLY A 4 -4.07 -2.46 4.30
C GLY A 4 -3.16 -1.98 3.17
N ILE A 5 -3.40 -2.44 1.94
CA ILE A 5 -2.62 -2.06 0.76
C ILE A 5 -3.58 -1.50 -0.28
N ASP A 6 -3.29 -0.30 -0.78
CA ASP A 6 -3.96 0.33 -1.92
C ASP A 6 -2.92 0.66 -2.99
N CYS A 7 -2.97 -0.04 -4.12
CA CYS A 7 -2.06 0.11 -5.24
C CYS A 7 -2.80 0.83 -6.37
N GLY A 8 -2.76 2.16 -6.36
CA GLY A 8 -3.40 3.00 -7.34
C GLY A 8 -2.51 3.35 -8.53
N THR A 9 -3.08 4.10 -9.47
CA THR A 9 -2.37 4.52 -10.69
C THR A 9 -1.14 5.39 -10.40
N GLN A 10 -1.16 6.20 -9.34
CA GLN A 10 -0.09 7.18 -9.06
C GLN A 10 0.82 6.77 -7.89
N GLY A 11 0.56 5.63 -7.28
CA GLY A 11 1.38 5.14 -6.17
C GLY A 11 0.70 4.06 -5.38
N THR A 12 1.47 3.51 -4.44
CA THR A 12 1.00 2.54 -3.47
C THR A 12 0.96 3.19 -2.08
N LYS A 13 -0.13 2.97 -1.35
CA LYS A 13 -0.30 3.35 0.05
C LYS A 13 -0.47 2.10 0.91
N VAL A 14 0.18 2.07 2.05
CA VAL A 14 0.13 0.97 3.02
C VAL A 14 -0.20 1.49 4.40
N LEU A 15 -1.12 0.80 5.09
CA LEU A 15 -1.55 1.11 6.45
C LEU A 15 -1.31 -0.08 7.37
N VAL A 16 -0.77 0.17 8.56
CA VAL A 16 -0.79 -0.77 9.67
C VAL A 16 -1.99 -0.45 10.56
N LEU A 17 -2.92 -1.39 10.69
CA LEU A 17 -4.19 -1.20 11.38
C LEU A 17 -4.27 -2.05 12.65
N ASP A 18 -4.68 -1.42 13.74
CA ASP A 18 -5.28 -2.12 14.88
C ASP A 18 -6.80 -2.16 14.67
N THR A 19 -7.31 -3.30 14.22
CA THR A 19 -8.73 -3.49 13.94
C THR A 19 -9.58 -3.67 15.19
N GLU A 20 -8.99 -4.00 16.34
CA GLU A 20 -9.74 -4.07 17.61
C GLU A 20 -10.05 -2.66 18.11
N ARG A 21 -9.11 -1.73 17.90
CA ARG A 21 -9.27 -0.32 18.27
C ARG A 21 -9.78 0.57 17.13
N GLY A 22 -9.78 0.08 15.90
CA GLY A 22 -10.13 0.86 14.70
C GLY A 22 -9.14 1.99 14.40
N THR A 23 -7.86 1.81 14.76
CA THR A 23 -6.84 2.88 14.65
C THR A 23 -5.75 2.54 13.64
N VAL A 24 -5.26 3.56 12.94
CA VAL A 24 -4.04 3.47 12.12
C VAL A 24 -2.84 3.64 13.05
N LEU A 25 -1.97 2.64 13.06
CA LEU A 25 -0.74 2.67 13.83
C LEU A 25 0.42 3.26 13.03
N GLY A 26 0.43 3.05 11.71
CA GLY A 26 1.44 3.61 10.81
C GLY A 26 0.96 3.63 9.37
N GLU A 27 1.52 4.56 8.59
CA GLU A 27 1.21 4.78 7.18
C GLU A 27 2.51 4.95 6.40
N GLY A 28 2.54 4.41 5.20
CA GLY A 28 3.60 4.63 4.22
C GLY A 28 3.02 4.78 2.82
N SER A 29 3.72 5.53 1.97
CA SER A 29 3.32 5.68 0.57
C SER A 29 4.54 5.86 -0.33
N ALA A 30 4.43 5.39 -1.56
CA ALA A 30 5.47 5.56 -2.56
C ALA A 30 4.84 5.77 -3.95
N PRO A 31 5.37 6.70 -4.76
CA PRO A 31 4.78 7.06 -6.03
C PRO A 31 5.05 6.01 -7.12
N HIS A 32 4.16 5.95 -8.10
CA HIS A 32 4.42 5.33 -9.40
C HIS A 32 4.63 6.44 -10.44
N SER A 33 5.47 6.20 -11.42
CA SER A 33 5.56 7.03 -12.61
C SER A 33 4.59 6.53 -13.68
N LEU A 34 4.17 7.43 -14.57
CA LEU A 34 3.41 7.10 -15.75
C LEU A 34 4.30 7.23 -16.98
N ILE A 35 4.32 6.20 -17.81
CA ILE A 35 4.87 6.26 -19.15
C ILE A 35 3.75 6.80 -20.04
N SER A 36 3.91 8.03 -20.53
CA SER A 36 2.95 8.69 -21.42
C SER A 36 3.58 8.95 -22.77
N ASP A 37 2.85 8.67 -23.85
CA ASP A 37 3.25 9.03 -25.21
C ASP A 37 2.28 10.05 -25.84
N HIS A 38 2.66 10.57 -27.01
CA HIS A 38 1.89 11.56 -27.76
C HIS A 38 0.59 10.99 -28.36
N ASN A 39 0.38 9.67 -28.28
CA ASN A 39 -0.81 8.99 -28.80
C ASN A 39 -1.87 8.75 -27.71
N GLY A 40 -1.65 9.29 -26.51
CA GLY A 40 -2.56 9.15 -25.37
C GLY A 40 -2.43 7.81 -24.65
N ARG A 41 -1.37 7.02 -24.90
CA ARG A 41 -1.11 5.81 -24.11
C ARG A 41 -0.64 6.19 -22.71
N ARG A 42 -1.07 5.38 -21.75
CA ARG A 42 -0.73 5.52 -20.33
C ARG A 42 -0.37 4.14 -19.82
N GLU A 43 0.92 3.90 -19.69
CA GLU A 43 1.47 2.63 -19.25
C GLU A 43 2.32 2.83 -17.99
N GLN A 44 2.60 1.76 -17.27
CA GLN A 44 3.45 1.76 -16.09
C GLN A 44 4.34 0.54 -16.11
N ASP A 45 5.54 0.68 -15.57
CA ASP A 45 6.42 -0.46 -15.32
C ASP A 45 5.94 -1.20 -14.06
N VAL A 46 5.63 -2.49 -14.20
CA VAL A 46 5.19 -3.36 -13.09
C VAL A 46 6.23 -3.43 -11.97
N GLN A 47 7.52 -3.29 -12.29
CA GLN A 47 8.56 -3.26 -11.26
C GLN A 47 8.37 -2.07 -10.30
N GLN A 48 7.85 -0.93 -10.78
CA GLN A 48 7.56 0.21 -9.91
C GLN A 48 6.46 -0.07 -8.89
N TRP A 49 5.51 -0.97 -9.20
CA TRP A 49 4.49 -1.37 -8.23
C TRP A 49 5.10 -2.19 -7.10
N LEU A 50 6.03 -3.10 -7.42
CA LEU A 50 6.75 -3.90 -6.44
C LEU A 50 7.63 -3.02 -5.56
N ASP A 51 8.37 -2.09 -6.15
CA ASP A 51 9.27 -1.20 -5.43
C ASP A 51 8.48 -0.24 -4.52
N ALA A 52 7.38 0.34 -5.03
CA ALA A 52 6.51 1.20 -4.26
C ALA A 52 5.82 0.45 -3.11
N LEU A 53 5.34 -0.78 -3.35
CA LEU A 53 4.76 -1.62 -2.31
C LEU A 53 5.78 -1.92 -1.20
N GLN A 54 7.00 -2.29 -1.57
CA GLN A 54 8.06 -2.57 -0.60
C GLN A 54 8.42 -1.31 0.22
N GLN A 55 8.56 -0.17 -0.45
CA GLN A 55 8.89 1.09 0.21
C GLN A 55 7.78 1.53 1.16
N ALA A 56 6.53 1.61 0.68
CA ALA A 56 5.37 1.98 1.49
C ALA A 56 5.17 1.02 2.68
N THR A 57 5.44 -0.28 2.50
CA THR A 57 5.39 -1.25 3.60
C THR A 57 6.46 -0.98 4.65
N ARG A 58 7.71 -0.73 4.23
CA ARG A 58 8.80 -0.38 5.17
C ARG A 58 8.47 0.88 5.96
N ASP A 59 7.96 1.91 5.29
CA ASP A 59 7.62 3.18 5.91
C ASP A 59 6.45 3.04 6.90
N ALA A 60 5.39 2.29 6.52
CA ALA A 60 4.26 2.04 7.40
C ALA A 60 4.67 1.27 8.66
N LEU A 61 5.55 0.26 8.53
CA LEU A 61 6.07 -0.50 9.65
C LEU A 61 6.99 0.35 10.55
N ALA A 62 7.85 1.19 9.95
CA ALA A 62 8.70 2.10 10.69
C ALA A 62 7.88 3.12 11.49
N ALA A 63 6.83 3.69 10.87
CA ALA A 63 5.91 4.63 11.51
C ALA A 63 5.09 3.99 12.64
N ALA A 64 4.70 2.71 12.47
CA ALA A 64 3.96 1.98 13.49
C ALA A 64 4.81 1.64 14.72
N GLY A 65 6.13 1.59 14.57
CA GLY A 65 7.07 1.17 15.61
C GLY A 65 7.34 -0.35 15.62
N ALA A 66 8.25 -0.80 16.47
CA ALA A 66 8.68 -2.18 16.50
C ALA A 66 7.60 -3.12 17.07
N PHE A 67 7.14 -4.07 16.24
CA PHE A 67 6.27 -5.17 16.66
C PHE A 67 6.83 -6.51 16.22
N PRO A 68 6.57 -7.60 16.97
CA PRO A 68 6.85 -8.95 16.51
C PRO A 68 6.08 -9.25 15.22
N ALA A 69 6.75 -9.81 14.22
CA ALA A 69 6.11 -10.23 12.96
C ALA A 69 4.92 -11.19 13.19
N SER A 70 4.92 -11.95 14.29
CA SER A 70 3.85 -12.86 14.69
C SER A 70 2.52 -12.19 15.03
N ARG A 71 2.44 -10.84 15.09
CA ARG A 71 1.22 -10.09 15.44
C ARG A 71 0.38 -9.65 14.23
N PHE A 72 0.90 -9.85 13.01
CA PHE A 72 0.16 -9.58 11.77
C PHE A 72 -0.71 -10.77 11.40
N ARG A 73 -2.00 -10.53 11.15
CA ARG A 73 -2.91 -11.51 10.57
C ARG A 73 -3.10 -11.19 9.10
N ALA A 74 -3.01 -12.21 8.24
CA ALA A 74 -3.38 -12.08 6.84
C ALA A 74 -4.90 -12.27 6.72
N SER A 75 -5.60 -11.29 6.15
CA SER A 75 -6.95 -11.46 5.65
C SER A 75 -7.06 -10.77 4.30
N ALA A 76 -7.41 -11.52 3.26
CA ALA A 76 -7.78 -10.95 1.97
C ALA A 76 -9.30 -10.89 1.91
N SER A 77 -9.86 -9.69 1.87
CA SER A 77 -11.28 -9.47 1.52
C SER A 77 -11.33 -8.79 0.15
N ARG A 78 -12.27 -9.20 -0.70
CA ARG A 78 -12.60 -8.40 -1.89
C ARG A 78 -13.16 -7.07 -1.40
N ALA A 79 -12.49 -5.97 -1.72
CA ALA A 79 -13.04 -4.63 -1.51
C ALA A 79 -14.20 -4.40 -2.50
N SER A 80 -15.37 -4.93 -2.19
CA SER A 80 -16.62 -4.55 -2.86
C SER A 80 -17.06 -3.19 -2.31
N ASN A 81 -16.42 -2.10 -2.73
CA ASN A 81 -16.94 -0.70 -2.73
C ASN A 81 -15.88 0.41 -2.92
N MET A 82 -14.69 0.12 -3.45
CA MET A 82 -13.88 1.21 -4.02
C MET A 82 -14.20 1.31 -5.51
N VAL A 83 -15.09 2.24 -5.83
CA VAL A 83 -15.24 2.77 -7.20
C VAL A 83 -13.95 3.54 -7.51
N TRP A 84 -13.22 3.09 -8.54
CA TRP A 84 -12.12 3.84 -9.13
C TRP A 84 -12.63 5.01 -9.95
#